data_AF-Q48NF7-F1
#
_entry.id   AF-Q48NF7-F1
#
_cell.length_a   1.000
_cell.length_b   1.000
_cell.length_c   1.000
_cell.angle_alpha   90.00
_cell.angle_beta   90.00
_cell.angle_gamma   90.00
#
_symmetry.space_group_name_H-M   'P 1'
#
loop_
_entity.id
_entity.type
_entity.pdbx_description
1 polymer ?
#
loop_
_entity_poly.entity_id
_entity_poly.type
_entity_poly.pdbx_seq_one_letter_code
_entity_poly.pdbx_strand_id
1 'polypeptide(L)'
;MRTACSCGERPIVRLAIGAAFFCASAAQAQVAPDAGQLQRQIDQNLQRPVVAPSPAAPAPISGADHRGPKVVIRRVDIVGAKLIPVTELAAQLDPYFNRPLTLSEVQTAAQQLVGYYRERGWFVRVQLPTQDVSDGTLRINIVEGRFGRLQVAPGTSRVRRDFVSTLAGRDLNADEPYSLSQLERGLLLANDLPGVRAEGTLRPGQAPGTSDLALQISDTPLFAGLVGANNFGNRFTGRGQGFGTVRLDNPSGFGDQLQISGILSERLDYESVSYSAPVGYDGLRASVGYGQLHYQLGKEFADLDARGQSRTLYAGLSYPLLRSTERNITVGLDVSHARLEDEAFDVTLRRRDIQLATLELRGDARDGWGGGGGGVTAARLSLEGGRAALRIAADRDQDAQSAGVEGGFAALGVELRRDQVLAPALYLRGRFASQLAFNNLASSQQFSLGGPYGVRGYPVNEGSGDSGALMQLELHSLLPMLGIANLDGYAFFDAGVTRQHQTPWRGWDTAGSGRNTYPLYASGVGLAWTHTRGFAINGIFAVPLGNNPGGTRSDQDQDGGSTGPRVWLTASQSF
;
A
#
# COMPACT_ATOMS: atom_id res chain seq x y z
N MET A 1 -21.72 -97.95 -19.42
CA MET A 1 -22.98 -97.36 -19.90
C MET A 1 -23.25 -96.09 -19.10
N ARG A 2 -23.32 -94.94 -19.79
CA ARG A 2 -24.09 -93.72 -19.50
C ARG A 2 -23.88 -92.92 -18.18
N THR A 3 -23.13 -91.82 -18.32
CA THR A 3 -23.50 -90.39 -18.06
C THR A 3 -24.43 -90.00 -16.90
N ALA A 4 -23.95 -89.07 -16.04
CA ALA A 4 -24.50 -87.72 -15.77
C ALA A 4 -23.59 -86.96 -14.75
N CYS A 5 -22.89 -85.90 -15.16
CA CYS A 5 -23.21 -84.46 -15.00
C CYS A 5 -23.06 -83.87 -13.57
N SER A 6 -22.05 -83.02 -13.38
CA SER A 6 -22.07 -81.90 -12.43
C SER A 6 -21.04 -80.85 -12.86
N CYS A 7 -21.55 -79.63 -13.10
CA CYS A 7 -20.83 -78.41 -13.47
C CYS A 7 -20.33 -77.64 -12.25
N GLY A 8 -19.34 -76.77 -12.48
CA GLY A 8 -18.93 -75.68 -11.59
C GLY A 8 -17.43 -75.70 -11.30
N GLU A 9 -16.65 -74.63 -11.32
CA GLU A 9 -16.71 -73.29 -11.90
C GLU A 9 -15.31 -72.69 -11.62
N ARG A 10 -14.78 -71.83 -12.50
CA ARG A 10 -13.43 -71.22 -12.33
C ARG A 10 -13.50 -69.98 -11.41
N PRO A 11 -12.50 -69.68 -10.58
CA PRO A 11 -12.44 -68.40 -9.88
C PRO A 11 -11.90 -67.31 -10.83
N ILE A 12 -12.75 -66.34 -11.15
CA ILE A 12 -12.38 -65.08 -11.78
C ILE A 12 -12.02 -64.08 -10.67
N VAL A 13 -10.77 -63.62 -10.70
CA VAL A 13 -10.30 -62.45 -9.95
C VAL A 13 -11.03 -61.21 -10.47
N ARG A 14 -11.79 -60.53 -9.61
CA ARG A 14 -12.34 -59.19 -9.87
C ARG A 14 -12.21 -58.30 -8.64
N LEU A 15 -11.50 -57.18 -8.87
CA LEU A 15 -11.78 -55.81 -8.44
C LEU A 15 -12.54 -55.62 -7.10
N ALA A 16 -11.81 -55.12 -6.09
CA ALA A 16 -12.39 -54.42 -4.94
C ALA A 16 -11.48 -53.25 -4.54
N ILE A 17 -11.40 -52.22 -5.38
CA ILE A 17 -10.95 -50.88 -5.00
C ILE A 17 -12.07 -49.95 -5.44
N GLY A 18 -12.99 -49.66 -4.54
CA GLY A 18 -14.17 -48.85 -4.85
C GLY A 18 -15.29 -49.01 -3.84
N ALA A 19 -15.01 -48.80 -2.56
CA ALA A 19 -16.05 -48.73 -1.51
C ALA A 19 -15.52 -48.17 -0.17
N ALA A 20 -14.79 -47.05 -0.18
CA ALA A 20 -14.34 -46.40 1.07
C ALA A 20 -14.61 -44.89 1.16
N PHE A 21 -15.47 -44.33 0.31
CA PHE A 21 -15.80 -42.89 0.35
C PHE A 21 -17.31 -42.57 0.23
N PHE A 22 -18.18 -43.51 0.60
CA PHE A 22 -19.63 -43.29 0.68
C PHE A 22 -20.18 -43.63 2.07
N CYS A 23 -19.70 -42.89 3.08
CA CYS A 23 -20.41 -42.66 4.34
C CYS A 23 -20.02 -41.27 4.85
N ALA A 24 -20.40 -40.23 4.10
CA ALA A 24 -20.44 -38.86 4.62
C ALA A 24 -21.70 -38.72 5.48
N SER A 25 -21.62 -39.18 6.72
CA SER A 25 -22.46 -38.65 7.79
C SER A 25 -22.24 -37.14 7.83
N ALA A 26 -23.30 -36.35 8.00
CA ALA A 26 -23.27 -34.89 8.08
C ALA A 26 -22.53 -34.37 9.33
N ALA A 27 -21.23 -34.60 9.40
CA ALA A 27 -20.30 -33.87 10.25
C ALA A 27 -19.74 -32.73 9.38
N GLN A 28 -20.05 -31.48 9.74
CA GLN A 28 -19.40 -30.33 9.13
C GLN A 28 -17.90 -30.41 9.43
N ALA A 29 -17.12 -30.83 8.44
CA ALA A 29 -15.69 -30.99 8.56
C ALA A 29 -15.02 -29.61 8.57
N GLN A 30 -14.03 -29.45 9.45
CA GLN A 30 -13.19 -28.24 9.51
C GLN A 30 -12.47 -28.04 8.16
N VAL A 31 -12.33 -26.79 7.74
CA VAL A 31 -11.67 -26.48 6.46
C VAL A 31 -10.16 -26.38 6.68
N ALA A 32 -9.41 -27.34 6.15
CA ALA A 32 -7.95 -27.30 6.13
C ALA A 32 -7.46 -26.19 5.18
N PRO A 33 -6.50 -25.35 5.60
CA PRO A 33 -5.88 -24.40 4.69
C PRO A 33 -4.92 -25.12 3.72
N ASP A 34 -4.87 -24.61 2.49
CA ASP A 34 -3.93 -25.07 1.45
C ASP A 34 -2.78 -24.07 1.23
N ALA A 35 -1.79 -24.46 0.42
CA ALA A 35 -0.64 -23.63 0.07
C ALA A 35 -1.04 -22.26 -0.48
N GLY A 36 -2.16 -22.18 -1.21
CA GLY A 36 -2.65 -20.93 -1.76
C GLY A 36 -3.19 -19.98 -0.69
N GLN A 37 -4.03 -20.46 0.23
CA GLN A 37 -4.55 -19.64 1.33
C GLN A 37 -3.44 -19.15 2.25
N LEU A 38 -2.46 -20.01 2.56
CA LEU A 38 -1.33 -19.64 3.41
C LEU A 38 -0.41 -18.63 2.69
N GLN A 39 -0.17 -18.78 1.38
CA GLN A 39 0.56 -17.77 0.60
C GLN A 39 -0.17 -16.41 0.62
N ARG A 40 -1.50 -16.39 0.41
CA ARG A 40 -2.30 -15.16 0.46
C ARG A 40 -2.18 -14.47 1.83
N GLN A 41 -2.23 -15.25 2.91
CA GLN A 41 -2.04 -14.73 4.27
C GLN A 41 -0.66 -14.10 4.47
N ILE A 42 0.40 -14.73 3.95
CA ILE A 42 1.76 -14.19 4.00
C ILE A 42 1.86 -12.89 3.22
N ASP A 43 1.31 -12.83 2.00
CA ASP A 43 1.33 -11.62 1.17
C ASP A 43 0.63 -10.45 1.89
N GLN A 44 -0.49 -10.70 2.55
CA GLN A 44 -1.18 -9.70 3.38
C GLN A 44 -0.32 -9.24 4.58
N ASN A 45 0.40 -10.16 5.24
CA ASN A 45 1.27 -9.83 6.37
C ASN A 45 2.48 -8.98 5.97
N LEU A 46 3.00 -9.17 4.75
CA LEU A 46 4.13 -8.40 4.22
C LEU A 46 3.70 -7.02 3.69
N GLN A 47 2.50 -6.91 3.14
CA GLN A 47 1.90 -5.66 2.67
C GLN A 47 1.38 -4.81 3.83
N ARG A 48 2.26 -4.44 4.78
CA ARG A 48 1.89 -3.51 5.84
C ARG A 48 1.62 -2.12 5.25
N PRO A 49 0.51 -1.45 5.63
CA PRO A 49 0.37 -0.01 5.46
C PRO A 49 1.60 0.72 6.03
N VAL A 50 2.30 1.52 5.23
CA VAL A 50 3.11 2.59 5.80
C VAL A 50 2.12 3.58 6.40
N VAL A 51 2.08 3.66 7.73
CA VAL A 51 1.30 4.70 8.41
C VAL A 51 1.96 6.03 8.05
N ALA A 52 1.23 6.89 7.33
CA ALA A 52 1.72 8.22 7.02
C ALA A 52 2.01 8.97 8.34
N PRO A 53 3.14 9.69 8.45
CA PRO A 53 3.38 10.52 9.63
C PRO A 53 2.26 11.54 9.77
N SER A 54 1.86 11.78 11.02
CA SER A 54 0.81 12.74 11.37
C SER A 54 1.12 14.13 10.78
N PRO A 55 0.13 14.85 10.21
CA PRO A 55 0.33 16.18 9.65
C PRO A 55 0.87 17.15 10.72
N ALA A 56 1.95 17.87 10.40
CA ALA A 56 2.33 19.04 11.17
C ALA A 56 1.42 20.21 10.79
N ALA A 57 0.85 20.90 11.80
CA ALA A 57 0.02 22.06 11.59
C ALA A 57 0.84 23.24 11.00
N PRO A 58 0.34 23.94 9.96
CA PRO A 58 0.96 25.17 9.49
C PRO A 58 0.83 26.29 10.52
N ALA A 59 1.89 27.08 10.70
CA ALA A 59 1.85 28.29 11.50
C ALA A 59 1.05 29.41 10.77
N PRO A 60 0.22 30.19 11.48
CA PRO A 60 -0.48 31.33 10.89
C PRO A 60 0.49 32.46 10.54
N ILE A 61 0.31 33.02 9.35
CA ILE A 61 1.04 34.21 8.88
C ILE A 61 0.36 35.43 9.50
N SER A 62 1.13 36.25 10.23
CA SER A 62 0.65 37.43 10.94
C SER A 62 0.12 38.51 9.99
N GLY A 63 -0.99 39.14 10.36
CA GLY A 63 -1.67 40.19 9.59
C GLY A 63 -0.86 41.47 9.41
N ALA A 64 -1.04 42.11 8.25
CA ALA A 64 -0.39 43.36 7.88
C ALA A 64 -0.97 44.57 8.62
N ASP A 65 -0.11 45.48 9.09
CA ASP A 65 -0.49 46.76 9.68
C ASP A 65 -1.05 47.72 8.61
N HIS A 66 -2.07 48.50 8.98
CA HIS A 66 -2.91 49.32 8.07
C HIS A 66 -2.72 50.84 8.26
N ARG A 67 -1.66 51.27 8.96
CA ARG A 67 -1.42 52.70 9.23
C ARG A 67 -0.34 53.26 8.30
N GLY A 68 -0.74 54.12 7.36
CA GLY A 68 0.19 54.83 6.48
C GLY A 68 -0.49 55.74 5.43
N PRO A 69 0.28 56.59 4.74
CA PRO A 69 -0.21 57.42 3.63
C PRO A 69 -0.77 56.54 2.50
N LYS A 70 -1.83 57.02 1.84
CA LYS A 70 -2.59 56.27 0.83
C LYS A 70 -2.43 56.86 -0.56
N VAL A 71 -2.35 56.00 -1.57
CA VAL A 71 -2.25 56.34 -3.00
C VAL A 71 -3.37 55.65 -3.77
N VAL A 72 -3.93 56.31 -4.78
CA VAL A 72 -4.94 55.70 -5.66
C VAL A 72 -4.28 55.22 -6.95
N ILE A 73 -4.31 53.91 -7.19
CA ILE A 73 -3.77 53.31 -8.41
C ILE A 73 -4.88 53.18 -9.46
N ARG A 74 -4.64 53.72 -10.65
CA ARG A 74 -5.59 53.72 -11.79
C ARG A 74 -5.14 52.80 -12.92
N ARG A 75 -3.82 52.62 -13.07
CA ARG A 75 -3.22 51.78 -14.10
C ARG A 75 -2.00 51.07 -13.52
N VAL A 76 -1.77 49.84 -13.97
CA VAL A 76 -0.52 49.11 -13.69
C VAL A 76 0.25 48.92 -15.00
N ASP A 77 1.55 49.19 -14.95
CA ASP A 77 2.52 48.93 -16.02
C ASP A 77 3.40 47.74 -15.60
N ILE A 78 3.12 46.55 -16.14
CA ILE A 78 3.87 45.32 -15.82
C ILE A 78 4.96 45.12 -16.86
N VAL A 79 6.21 45.13 -16.43
CA VAL A 79 7.39 44.98 -17.30
C VAL A 79 8.13 43.69 -16.95
N GLY A 80 8.56 42.93 -17.96
CA GLY A 80 9.43 41.76 -17.78
C GLY A 80 8.73 40.40 -17.69
N ALA A 81 7.39 40.37 -17.70
CA ALA A 81 6.62 39.13 -17.80
C ALA A 81 6.64 38.55 -19.23
N LYS A 82 7.07 37.29 -19.37
CA LYS A 82 7.09 36.54 -20.63
C LYS A 82 6.41 35.17 -20.50
N LEU A 83 6.47 34.53 -19.33
CA LEU A 83 5.89 33.22 -19.04
C LEU A 83 4.37 33.28 -18.91
N ILE A 84 3.85 34.37 -18.33
CA ILE A 84 2.42 34.60 -18.15
C ILE A 84 2.03 35.87 -18.89
N PRO A 85 0.97 35.86 -19.73
CA PRO A 85 0.48 37.04 -20.42
C PRO A 85 0.20 38.20 -19.46
N VAL A 86 0.65 39.40 -19.82
CA VAL A 86 0.48 40.62 -19.00
C VAL A 86 -1.00 40.90 -18.69
N THR A 87 -1.91 40.60 -19.62
CA THR A 87 -3.36 40.77 -19.43
C THR A 87 -3.90 39.89 -18.30
N GLU A 88 -3.40 38.65 -18.20
CA GLU A 88 -3.77 37.69 -17.16
C GLU A 88 -3.24 38.13 -15.79
N LEU A 89 -2.02 38.68 -15.75
CA LEU A 89 -1.43 39.25 -14.53
C LEU A 89 -2.15 40.53 -14.07
N ALA A 90 -2.51 41.40 -15.01
CA ALA A 90 -3.24 42.63 -14.71
C ALA A 90 -4.60 42.34 -14.07
N ALA A 91 -5.32 41.32 -14.56
CA ALA A 91 -6.61 40.90 -14.01
C ALA A 91 -6.53 40.46 -12.53
N GLN A 92 -5.37 39.94 -12.08
CA GLN A 92 -5.18 39.61 -10.65
C GLN A 92 -5.17 40.84 -9.75
N LEU A 93 -4.87 42.02 -10.31
CA LEU A 93 -4.78 43.28 -9.58
C LEU A 93 -6.07 44.10 -9.60
N ASP A 94 -7.11 43.64 -10.30
CA ASP A 94 -8.40 44.33 -10.41
C ASP A 94 -8.98 44.78 -9.05
N PRO A 95 -8.92 43.98 -7.96
CA PRO A 95 -9.43 44.39 -6.65
C PRO A 95 -8.72 45.60 -6.02
N TYR A 96 -7.56 45.98 -6.54
CA TYR A 96 -6.71 47.06 -6.02
C TYR A 96 -6.88 48.38 -6.80
N PHE A 97 -7.57 48.38 -7.95
CA PHE A 97 -7.76 49.60 -8.73
C PHE A 97 -8.79 50.56 -8.13
N ASN A 98 -8.62 51.85 -8.43
CA ASN A 98 -9.57 52.94 -8.16
C ASN A 98 -9.98 53.11 -6.70
N ARG A 99 -9.14 52.67 -5.76
CA ARG A 99 -9.32 52.87 -4.32
C ARG A 99 -8.02 53.35 -3.65
N PRO A 100 -8.11 54.01 -2.47
CA PRO A 100 -6.92 54.42 -1.73
C PRO A 100 -6.22 53.21 -1.10
N LEU A 101 -4.97 52.95 -1.48
CA LEU A 101 -4.12 51.87 -0.98
C LEU A 101 -2.97 52.42 -0.15
N THR A 102 -2.68 51.77 0.97
CA THR A 102 -1.43 51.93 1.73
C THR A 102 -0.27 51.21 1.03
N LEU A 103 0.97 51.54 1.40
CA LEU A 103 2.15 50.83 0.90
C LEU A 103 2.09 49.32 1.20
N SER A 104 1.57 48.91 2.35
CA SER A 104 1.40 47.50 2.69
C SER A 104 0.39 46.81 1.79
N GLU A 105 -0.72 47.48 1.41
CA GLU A 105 -1.67 46.94 0.43
C GLU A 105 -1.08 46.84 -0.98
N VAL A 106 -0.25 47.80 -1.41
CA VAL A 106 0.48 47.71 -2.69
C VAL A 106 1.49 46.56 -2.68
N GLN A 107 2.16 46.33 -1.55
CA GLN A 107 3.02 45.17 -1.37
C GLN A 107 2.23 43.86 -1.40
N THR A 108 1.05 43.80 -0.78
CA THR A 108 0.14 42.65 -0.87
C THR A 108 -0.29 42.38 -2.31
N ALA A 109 -0.60 43.43 -3.08
CA ALA A 109 -0.93 43.31 -4.50
C ALA A 109 0.25 42.71 -5.31
N ALA A 110 1.48 43.18 -5.05
CA ALA A 110 2.68 42.60 -5.63
C ALA A 110 2.91 41.14 -5.19
N GLN A 111 2.62 40.79 -3.94
CA GLN A 111 2.68 39.41 -3.44
C GLN A 111 1.64 38.50 -4.08
N GLN A 112 0.47 39.02 -4.48
CA GLN A 112 -0.53 38.24 -5.20
C GLN A 112 0.00 37.77 -6.56
N LEU A 113 0.75 38.61 -7.27
CA LEU A 113 1.43 38.20 -8.50
C LEU A 113 2.46 37.10 -8.24
N VAL A 114 3.24 37.20 -7.14
CA VAL A 114 4.16 36.12 -6.74
C VAL A 114 3.39 34.81 -6.48
N GLY A 115 2.26 34.88 -5.77
CA GLY A 115 1.38 33.74 -5.54
C GLY A 115 0.87 33.13 -6.84
N TYR A 116 0.46 33.95 -7.79
CA TYR A 116 -0.07 33.53 -9.08
C TYR A 116 0.95 32.80 -9.97
N TYR A 117 2.18 33.30 -10.01
CA TYR A 117 3.30 32.61 -10.66
C TYR A 117 3.59 31.26 -9.98
N ARG A 118 3.59 31.25 -8.63
CA ARG A 118 3.86 30.04 -7.84
C ARG A 118 2.80 28.96 -8.06
N GLU A 119 1.52 29.32 -8.13
CA GLU A 119 0.41 28.40 -8.46
C GLU A 119 0.57 27.74 -9.83
N ARG A 120 1.19 28.45 -10.78
CA ARG A 120 1.54 27.94 -12.11
C ARG A 120 2.91 27.24 -12.14
N GLY A 121 3.56 27.09 -10.99
CA GLY A 121 4.81 26.36 -10.84
C GLY A 121 6.07 27.17 -11.15
N TRP A 122 5.99 28.50 -11.31
CA TRP A 122 7.11 29.34 -11.67
C TRP A 122 7.70 30.08 -10.48
N PHE A 123 9.03 30.20 -10.46
CA PHE A 123 9.71 31.09 -9.54
C PHE A 123 9.82 32.50 -10.13
N VAL A 124 9.41 33.50 -9.36
CA VAL A 124 9.43 34.90 -9.79
C VAL A 124 9.84 35.82 -8.65
N ARG A 125 10.53 36.91 -8.99
CA ARG A 125 10.73 38.04 -8.10
C ARG A 125 9.99 39.24 -8.64
N VAL A 126 9.00 39.73 -7.88
CA VAL A 126 8.30 40.97 -8.17
C VAL A 126 9.01 42.11 -7.46
N GLN A 127 9.38 43.15 -8.21
CA GLN A 127 10.06 44.34 -7.72
C GLN A 127 9.18 45.56 -7.94
N LEU A 128 9.00 46.34 -6.87
CA LEU A 128 8.40 47.66 -6.91
C LEU A 128 9.53 48.69 -6.88
N PRO A 129 9.99 49.20 -8.04
CA PRO A 129 11.04 50.21 -8.05
C PRO A 129 10.55 51.49 -7.37
N THR A 130 11.48 52.26 -6.80
CA THR A 130 11.18 53.63 -6.35
C THR A 130 10.69 54.45 -7.54
N GLN A 131 9.48 55.00 -7.41
CA GLN A 131 8.78 55.67 -8.49
C GLN A 131 7.82 56.70 -7.91
N ASP A 132 7.52 57.73 -8.69
CA ASP A 132 6.42 58.65 -8.39
C ASP A 132 5.12 58.05 -8.93
N VAL A 133 4.12 57.92 -8.06
CA VAL A 133 2.79 57.34 -8.34
C VAL A 133 1.70 58.42 -8.32
N SER A 134 2.07 59.70 -8.32
CA SER A 134 1.14 60.83 -8.29
C SER A 134 0.20 60.88 -9.49
N ASP A 135 0.59 60.30 -10.63
CA ASP A 135 -0.23 60.17 -11.85
C ASP A 135 -1.21 58.97 -11.79
N GLY A 136 -1.13 58.15 -10.75
CA GLY A 136 -1.91 56.93 -10.57
C GLY A 136 -1.42 55.72 -11.39
N THR A 137 -0.22 55.76 -11.97
CA THR A 137 0.39 54.61 -12.66
C THR A 137 1.35 53.87 -11.73
N LEU A 138 1.09 52.58 -11.46
CA LEU A 138 2.00 51.72 -10.71
C LEU A 138 2.85 50.86 -11.67
N ARG A 139 4.16 51.07 -11.71
CA ARG A 139 5.08 50.19 -12.42
C ARG A 139 5.49 49.00 -11.55
N ILE A 140 5.34 47.80 -12.09
CA ILE A 140 5.74 46.54 -11.46
C ILE A 140 6.75 45.85 -12.38
N ASN A 141 7.96 45.63 -11.87
CA ASN A 141 8.99 44.90 -12.58
C ASN A 141 8.94 43.43 -12.17
N ILE A 142 8.74 42.55 -13.14
CA ILE A 142 8.73 41.11 -12.95
C ILE A 142 10.05 40.56 -13.45
N VAL A 143 10.79 39.92 -12.54
CA VAL A 143 12.01 39.17 -12.84
C VAL A 143 11.67 37.69 -12.74
N GLU A 144 11.44 37.08 -13.90
CA GLU A 144 11.24 35.64 -14.02
C GLU A 144 12.57 34.94 -13.75
N GLY A 145 12.57 34.06 -12.75
CA GLY A 145 13.78 33.39 -12.33
C GLY A 145 14.24 32.39 -13.37
N ARG A 146 15.52 32.48 -13.72
CA ARG A 146 16.20 31.50 -14.58
C ARG A 146 17.09 30.60 -13.74
N PHE A 147 17.28 29.38 -14.19
CA PHE A 147 18.20 28.47 -13.53
C PHE A 147 19.64 28.84 -13.91
N GLY A 148 20.53 28.96 -12.93
CA GLY A 148 21.94 29.22 -13.17
C GLY A 148 22.68 27.91 -13.40
N ARG A 149 23.03 27.24 -12.30
CA ARG A 149 23.70 25.93 -12.34
C ARG A 149 23.41 25.07 -11.12
N LEU A 150 23.61 23.76 -11.28
CA LEU A 150 23.63 22.79 -10.19
C LEU A 150 25.07 22.65 -9.67
N GLN A 151 25.26 22.86 -8.37
CA GLN A 151 26.54 22.69 -7.69
C GLN A 151 26.42 21.56 -6.66
N VAL A 152 27.14 20.46 -6.87
CA VAL A 152 27.19 19.36 -5.91
C VAL A 152 28.25 19.64 -4.86
N ALA A 153 27.87 19.57 -3.58
CA ALA A 153 28.83 19.73 -2.48
C ALA A 153 29.89 18.61 -2.50
N PRO A 154 31.18 18.94 -2.24
CA PRO A 154 32.23 17.93 -2.16
C PRO A 154 32.03 17.04 -0.92
N GLY A 155 32.60 15.84 -0.97
CA GLY A 155 32.65 14.93 0.18
C GLY A 155 33.04 13.50 -0.23
N THR A 156 32.87 12.53 0.64
CA THR A 156 32.96 11.09 0.33
C THR A 156 31.61 10.42 0.58
N SER A 157 31.14 9.57 -0.34
CA SER A 157 29.87 8.86 -0.20
C SER A 157 29.89 7.57 -1.02
N ARG A 158 29.13 6.53 -0.63
CA ARG A 158 28.94 5.33 -1.46
C ARG A 158 28.07 5.66 -2.67
N VAL A 159 27.15 6.60 -2.50
CA VAL A 159 26.28 7.13 -3.54
C VAL A 159 27.09 7.70 -4.71
N ARG A 160 26.75 7.30 -5.93
CA ARG A 160 27.24 7.89 -7.18
C ARG A 160 26.63 9.28 -7.35
N ARG A 161 27.37 10.30 -6.94
CA ARG A 161 26.87 11.68 -6.94
C ARG A 161 26.43 12.17 -8.31
N ASP A 162 27.14 11.80 -9.37
CA ASP A 162 26.79 12.20 -10.74
C ASP A 162 25.43 11.62 -11.14
N PHE A 163 25.10 10.41 -10.70
CA PHE A 163 23.79 9.81 -10.97
C PHE A 163 22.68 10.58 -10.25
N VAL A 164 22.87 10.88 -8.96
CA VAL A 164 21.89 11.59 -8.13
C VAL A 164 21.72 13.05 -8.55
N SER A 165 22.81 13.74 -8.91
CA SER A 165 22.74 15.12 -9.42
C SER A 165 22.05 15.18 -10.78
N THR A 166 22.31 14.22 -11.67
CA THR A 166 21.59 14.10 -12.95
C THR A 166 20.10 13.88 -12.70
N LEU A 167 19.72 12.96 -11.81
CA LEU A 167 18.33 12.69 -11.44
C LEU A 167 17.63 13.93 -10.85
N ALA A 168 18.31 14.64 -9.96
CA ALA A 168 17.79 15.84 -9.29
C ALA A 168 17.66 17.05 -10.23
N GLY A 169 18.58 17.17 -11.19
CA GLY A 169 18.65 18.30 -12.13
C GLY A 169 18.14 18.02 -13.54
N ARG A 170 17.50 16.86 -13.80
CA ARG A 170 17.19 16.39 -15.17
C ARG A 170 16.35 17.37 -16.03
N ASP A 171 15.52 18.17 -15.37
CA ASP A 171 14.60 19.13 -16.01
C ASP A 171 15.09 20.58 -15.84
N LEU A 172 16.34 20.78 -15.38
CA LEU A 172 16.92 22.10 -15.09
C LEU A 172 17.98 22.45 -16.13
N ASN A 173 17.65 23.35 -17.03
CA ASN A 173 18.56 23.85 -18.05
C ASN A 173 19.13 25.22 -17.65
N ALA A 174 20.43 25.41 -17.85
CA ALA A 174 21.09 26.69 -17.57
C ALA A 174 20.50 27.82 -18.42
N ASP A 175 20.32 28.98 -17.80
CA ASP A 175 19.76 30.21 -18.37
C ASP A 175 18.32 30.12 -18.91
N GLU A 176 17.59 29.05 -18.59
CA GLU A 176 16.17 28.89 -18.90
C GLU A 176 15.30 29.13 -17.65
N PRO A 177 14.06 29.63 -17.81
CA PRO A 177 13.08 29.61 -16.73
C PRO A 177 12.87 28.18 -16.23
N TYR A 178 12.83 28.00 -14.91
CA TYR A 178 12.65 26.67 -14.31
C TYR A 178 11.38 26.60 -13.48
N SER A 179 10.80 25.41 -13.45
CA SER A 179 9.64 25.15 -12.60
C SER A 179 10.05 24.68 -11.21
N LEU A 180 9.42 25.25 -10.18
CA LEU A 180 9.59 24.80 -8.80
C LEU A 180 9.10 23.36 -8.61
N SER A 181 8.06 22.94 -9.33
CA SER A 181 7.54 21.57 -9.25
C SER A 181 8.48 20.56 -9.92
N GLN A 182 9.17 20.95 -11.00
CA GLN A 182 10.20 20.12 -11.64
C GLN A 182 11.42 19.95 -10.72
N LEU A 183 11.88 21.04 -10.11
CA LEU A 183 12.95 21.01 -9.12
C LEU A 183 12.58 20.12 -7.92
N GLU A 184 11.37 20.31 -7.37
CA GLU A 184 10.83 19.50 -6.28
C GLU A 184 10.78 18.03 -6.66
N ARG A 185 10.20 17.68 -7.82
CA ARG A 185 10.16 16.31 -8.34
C ARG A 185 11.57 15.73 -8.46
N GLY A 186 12.52 16.48 -9.00
CA GLY A 186 13.94 16.09 -9.05
C GLY A 186 14.50 15.67 -7.70
N LEU A 187 14.36 16.54 -6.70
CA LEU A 187 14.83 16.28 -5.35
C LEU A 187 14.09 15.13 -4.68
N LEU A 188 12.78 14.99 -4.89
CA LEU A 188 11.99 13.89 -4.34
C LEU A 188 12.41 12.56 -4.96
N LEU A 189 12.58 12.47 -6.27
CA LEU A 189 13.07 11.25 -6.92
C LEU A 189 14.48 10.87 -6.45
N ALA A 190 15.35 11.85 -6.21
CA ALA A 190 16.66 11.60 -5.61
C ALA A 190 16.57 11.04 -4.18
N ASN A 191 15.59 11.48 -3.38
CA ASN A 191 15.33 10.97 -2.03
C ASN A 191 14.49 9.69 -2.00
N ASP A 192 13.85 9.32 -3.11
CA ASP A 192 13.16 8.03 -3.26
C ASP A 192 14.16 6.88 -3.51
N LEU A 193 15.42 7.19 -3.82
CA LEU A 193 16.50 6.21 -3.93
C LEU A 193 16.89 5.67 -2.54
N PRO A 194 16.80 4.35 -2.30
CA PRO A 194 17.35 3.71 -1.10
C PRO A 194 18.80 4.11 -0.87
N GLY A 195 19.20 4.35 0.39
CA GLY A 195 20.58 4.66 0.73
C GLY A 195 20.99 6.11 0.49
N VAL A 196 20.11 6.96 -0.05
CA VAL A 196 20.43 8.34 -0.48
C VAL A 196 19.65 9.36 0.35
N ARG A 197 20.35 10.42 0.79
CA ARG A 197 19.73 11.67 1.25
C ARG A 197 20.26 12.82 0.40
N ALA A 198 19.34 13.53 -0.25
CA ALA A 198 19.64 14.65 -1.14
C ALA A 198 18.94 15.93 -0.66
N GLU A 199 19.71 16.96 -0.31
CA GLU A 199 19.19 18.23 0.18
C GLU A 199 19.57 19.35 -0.78
N GLY A 200 18.56 20.03 -1.31
CA GLY A 200 18.73 21.14 -2.26
C GLY A 200 18.49 22.48 -1.59
N THR A 201 19.43 23.42 -1.73
CA THR A 201 19.25 24.82 -1.32
C THR A 201 19.43 25.75 -2.51
N LEU A 202 18.43 26.57 -2.81
CA LEU A 202 18.55 27.62 -3.81
C LEU A 202 19.37 28.80 -3.28
N ARG A 203 20.33 29.26 -4.07
CA ARG A 203 21.18 30.42 -3.78
C ARG A 203 21.14 31.40 -4.96
N PRO A 204 21.41 32.70 -4.74
CA PRO A 204 21.60 33.63 -5.85
C PRO A 204 22.66 33.10 -6.83
N GLY A 205 22.33 33.04 -8.11
CA GLY A 205 23.25 32.63 -9.17
C GLY A 205 24.23 33.73 -9.55
N GLN A 206 25.17 33.42 -10.45
CA GLN A 206 26.20 34.37 -10.87
C GLN A 206 25.65 35.50 -11.75
N ALA A 207 24.65 35.22 -12.58
CA ALA A 207 24.03 36.21 -13.44
C ALA A 207 22.77 36.82 -12.77
N PRO A 208 22.47 38.11 -12.97
CA PRO A 208 21.25 38.72 -12.47
C PRO A 208 19.99 37.96 -12.92
N GLY A 209 19.09 37.68 -11.97
CA GLY A 209 17.86 36.93 -12.21
C GLY A 209 18.05 35.42 -12.32
N THR A 210 19.25 34.88 -12.00
CA THR A 210 19.50 33.44 -11.94
C THR A 210 19.54 32.91 -10.50
N SER A 211 19.19 31.63 -10.33
CA SER A 211 19.30 30.88 -9.08
C SER A 211 20.15 29.62 -9.28
N ASP A 212 21.13 29.41 -8.41
CA ASP A 212 21.94 28.19 -8.38
C ASP A 212 21.38 27.19 -7.37
N LEU A 213 21.37 25.90 -7.71
CA LEU A 213 21.02 24.83 -6.78
C LEU A 213 22.28 24.26 -6.13
N ALA A 214 22.47 24.52 -4.83
CA ALA A 214 23.47 23.82 -4.03
C ALA A 214 22.89 22.49 -3.55
N LEU A 215 23.40 21.38 -4.06
CA LEU A 215 22.93 20.02 -3.76
C LEU A 215 23.92 19.31 -2.82
N GLN A 216 23.45 18.95 -1.63
CA GLN A 216 24.18 18.11 -0.69
C GLN A 216 23.69 16.68 -0.80
N ILE A 217 24.62 15.74 -1.00
CA ILE A 217 24.33 14.31 -1.15
C ILE A 217 25.08 13.56 -0.05
N SER A 218 24.35 12.75 0.72
CA SER A 218 24.89 11.94 1.81
C SER A 218 24.30 10.53 1.81
N ASP A 219 25.03 9.59 2.41
CA ASP A 219 24.54 8.22 2.63
C ASP A 219 23.55 8.18 3.79
N THR A 220 22.50 7.37 3.65
CA THR A 220 21.75 6.84 4.79
C THR A 220 22.39 5.51 5.25
N PRO A 221 21.98 4.94 6.41
CA PRO A 221 22.49 3.65 6.86
C PRO A 221 22.41 2.58 5.77
N LEU A 222 23.47 1.79 5.65
CA LEU A 222 23.59 0.70 4.66
C LEU A 222 22.58 -0.42 4.93
N PHE A 223 22.30 -0.67 6.21
CA PHE A 223 21.33 -1.66 6.64
C PHE A 223 20.17 -0.94 7.32
N ALA A 224 18.96 -1.35 6.98
CA ALA A 224 17.76 -0.96 7.69
C ALA A 224 16.83 -2.16 7.75
N GLY A 225 16.13 -2.34 8.86
CA GLY A 225 15.27 -3.50 8.99
C GLY A 225 14.28 -3.42 10.12
N LEU A 226 13.52 -4.50 10.23
CA LEU A 226 12.58 -4.72 11.31
C LEU A 226 12.57 -6.20 11.67
N VAL A 227 12.60 -6.49 12.96
CA VAL A 227 12.38 -7.84 13.50
C VAL A 227 11.29 -7.78 14.55
N GLY A 228 10.49 -8.83 14.68
CA GLY A 228 9.39 -8.84 15.61
C GLY A 228 8.74 -10.20 15.80
N ALA A 229 7.74 -10.20 16.67
CA ALA A 229 6.88 -11.34 16.91
C ALA A 229 5.41 -10.90 16.97
N ASN A 230 4.51 -11.75 16.53
CA ASN A 230 3.08 -11.53 16.59
C ASN A 230 2.32 -12.85 16.81
N ASN A 231 1.01 -12.79 16.95
CA ASN A 231 0.14 -13.98 17.00
C ASN A 231 -0.82 -14.07 15.80
N PHE A 232 -0.38 -13.60 14.63
CA PHE A 232 -1.20 -13.47 13.40
C PHE A 232 -1.18 -14.75 12.55
N GLY A 233 -0.57 -15.83 13.05
CA GLY A 233 -0.47 -17.11 12.37
C GLY A 233 -1.76 -17.92 12.42
N ASN A 234 -1.83 -18.93 11.56
CA ASN A 234 -2.99 -19.81 11.46
C ASN A 234 -3.01 -20.85 12.61
N ARG A 235 -4.22 -21.30 13.01
CA ARG A 235 -4.40 -22.32 14.06
C ARG A 235 -3.66 -23.62 13.77
N PHE A 236 -3.62 -24.03 12.51
CA PHE A 236 -3.06 -25.32 12.08
C PHE A 236 -1.54 -25.27 11.86
N THR A 237 -0.97 -24.10 11.56
CA THR A 237 0.47 -23.92 11.31
C THR A 237 1.22 -23.16 12.41
N GLY A 238 0.52 -22.77 13.47
CA GLY A 238 1.04 -22.06 14.64
C GLY A 238 0.62 -20.59 14.65
N ARG A 239 -0.09 -20.18 15.72
CA ARG A 239 -0.57 -18.79 15.85
C ARG A 239 0.55 -17.79 16.10
N GLY A 240 1.55 -18.16 16.91
CA GLY A 240 2.72 -17.32 17.15
C GLY A 240 3.64 -17.29 15.94
N GLN A 241 4.00 -16.10 15.47
CA GLN A 241 4.94 -15.90 14.36
C GLN A 241 6.09 -15.00 14.78
N GLY A 242 7.31 -15.39 14.46
CA GLY A 242 8.44 -14.48 14.33
C GLY A 242 8.48 -13.93 12.91
N PHE A 243 8.81 -12.66 12.74
CA PHE A 243 8.93 -12.06 11.41
C PHE A 243 10.11 -11.10 11.36
N GLY A 244 10.70 -10.98 10.18
CA GLY A 244 11.88 -10.17 9.96
C GLY A 244 11.95 -9.63 8.54
N THR A 245 12.53 -8.46 8.39
CA THR A 245 12.90 -7.89 7.10
C THR A 245 14.18 -7.11 7.26
N VAL A 246 15.17 -7.41 6.42
CA VAL A 246 16.46 -6.71 6.36
C VAL A 246 16.62 -6.16 4.96
N ARG A 247 17.04 -4.90 4.86
CA ARG A 247 17.32 -4.23 3.60
C ARG A 247 18.78 -3.79 3.58
N LEU A 248 19.43 -4.05 2.46
CA LEU A 248 20.75 -3.56 2.12
C LEU A 248 20.57 -2.44 1.08
N ASP A 249 20.76 -1.21 1.53
CA ASP A 249 20.45 0.00 0.79
C ASP A 249 21.67 0.55 0.05
N ASN A 250 21.53 0.67 -1.26
CA ASN A 250 22.50 1.21 -2.19
C ASN A 250 23.86 0.48 -2.23
N PRO A 251 23.92 -0.87 -2.37
CA PRO A 251 25.20 -1.55 -2.46
C PRO A 251 25.99 -1.21 -3.74
N SER A 252 25.34 -0.86 -4.86
CA SER A 252 26.02 -0.49 -6.10
C SER A 252 26.42 1.00 -6.21
N GLY A 253 25.80 1.86 -5.39
CA GLY A 253 25.95 3.31 -5.46
C GLY A 253 24.88 4.03 -6.28
N PHE A 254 24.00 3.32 -7.01
CA PHE A 254 22.95 3.89 -7.85
C PHE A 254 21.56 4.04 -7.18
N GLY A 255 21.40 3.62 -5.94
CA GLY A 255 20.10 3.59 -5.25
C GLY A 255 19.33 2.29 -5.50
N ASP A 256 20.05 1.20 -5.67
CA ASP A 256 19.53 -0.16 -5.64
C ASP A 256 19.26 -0.65 -4.21
N GLN A 257 18.43 -1.68 -4.05
CA GLN A 257 18.11 -2.26 -2.74
C GLN A 257 17.93 -3.76 -2.87
N LEU A 258 18.62 -4.50 -2.02
CA LEU A 258 18.36 -5.91 -1.74
C LEU A 258 17.52 -6.00 -0.46
N GLN A 259 16.42 -6.74 -0.50
CA GLN A 259 15.54 -6.97 0.64
C GLN A 259 15.41 -8.47 0.89
N ILE A 260 15.55 -8.88 2.14
CA ILE A 260 15.32 -10.24 2.60
C ILE A 260 14.23 -10.19 3.66
N SER A 261 13.19 -10.99 3.53
CA SER A 261 12.09 -11.08 4.48
C SER A 261 11.84 -12.52 4.89
N GLY A 262 11.31 -12.72 6.10
CA GLY A 262 10.94 -14.05 6.57
C GLY A 262 9.85 -14.01 7.63
N ILE A 263 9.04 -15.07 7.66
CA ILE A 263 8.01 -15.33 8.67
C ILE A 263 8.15 -16.79 9.10
N LEU A 264 8.24 -17.02 10.40
CA LEU A 264 8.40 -18.35 10.98
C LEU A 264 7.33 -18.58 12.05
N SER A 265 6.66 -19.72 12.02
CA SER A 265 5.77 -20.21 13.09
C SER A 265 6.06 -21.68 13.39
N GLU A 266 5.29 -22.30 14.28
CA GLU A 266 5.53 -23.69 14.74
C GLU A 266 5.67 -24.70 13.58
N ARG A 267 4.88 -24.54 12.52
CA ARG A 267 4.80 -25.47 11.39
C ARG A 267 4.71 -24.79 10.04
N LEU A 268 5.26 -23.58 9.94
CA LEU A 268 5.33 -22.84 8.68
C LEU A 268 6.57 -21.95 8.68
N ASP A 269 7.29 -22.01 7.57
CA ASP A 269 8.41 -21.14 7.25
C ASP A 269 8.17 -20.46 5.92
N TYR A 270 8.40 -19.16 5.90
CA TYR A 270 8.38 -18.34 4.70
C TYR A 270 9.63 -17.51 4.63
N GLU A 271 10.22 -17.44 3.44
CA GLU A 271 11.41 -16.67 3.14
C GLU A 271 11.29 -16.03 1.76
N SER A 272 11.76 -14.80 1.63
CA SER A 272 11.85 -14.13 0.34
C SER A 272 13.07 -13.25 0.21
N VAL A 273 13.54 -13.13 -1.03
CA VAL A 273 14.60 -12.22 -1.42
C VAL A 273 14.15 -11.44 -2.64
N SER A 274 14.39 -10.13 -2.63
CA SER A 274 14.09 -9.26 -3.77
C SER A 274 15.19 -8.24 -3.98
N TYR A 275 15.40 -7.87 -5.24
CA TYR A 275 16.35 -6.85 -5.64
C TYR A 275 15.63 -5.83 -6.51
N SER A 276 15.79 -4.55 -6.21
CA SER A 276 15.22 -3.44 -6.97
C SER A 276 16.28 -2.41 -7.34
N ALA A 277 16.21 -1.88 -8.56
CA ALA A 277 17.15 -0.87 -9.05
C ALA A 277 16.43 0.20 -9.88
N PRO A 278 16.91 1.46 -9.87
CA PRO A 278 16.41 2.47 -10.80
C PRO A 278 16.82 2.16 -12.24
N VAL A 279 15.97 2.57 -13.17
CA VAL A 279 16.18 2.46 -14.62
C VAL A 279 16.11 3.88 -15.20
N GLY A 280 17.27 4.41 -15.61
CA GLY A 280 17.38 5.78 -16.10
C GLY A 280 17.26 6.82 -14.98
N TYR A 281 16.76 8.01 -15.33
CA TYR A 281 16.81 9.22 -14.49
C TYR A 281 15.43 9.86 -14.24
N ASP A 282 14.33 9.16 -14.48
CA ASP A 282 12.97 9.72 -14.30
C ASP A 282 12.13 8.94 -13.28
N GLY A 283 12.79 8.17 -12.41
CA GLY A 283 12.15 7.47 -11.29
C GLY A 283 11.59 6.09 -11.60
N LEU A 284 11.69 5.59 -12.84
CA LEU A 284 11.37 4.19 -13.14
C LEU A 284 12.26 3.26 -12.31
N ARG A 285 11.67 2.26 -11.65
CA ARG A 285 12.40 1.19 -10.96
C ARG A 285 11.95 -0.17 -11.48
N ALA A 286 12.90 -1.10 -11.59
CA ALA A 286 12.65 -2.49 -11.89
C ALA A 286 12.99 -3.35 -10.66
N SER A 287 12.21 -4.42 -10.45
CA SER A 287 12.42 -5.37 -9.37
C SER A 287 12.34 -6.81 -9.87
N VAL A 288 13.06 -7.70 -9.19
CA VAL A 288 12.94 -9.15 -9.32
C VAL A 288 13.00 -9.76 -7.92
N GLY A 289 12.26 -10.83 -7.69
CA GLY A 289 12.33 -11.53 -6.42
C GLY A 289 11.84 -12.96 -6.49
N TYR A 290 12.16 -13.67 -5.42
CA TYR A 290 11.79 -15.05 -5.18
C TYR A 290 11.26 -15.19 -3.76
N GLY A 291 10.18 -15.95 -3.59
CA GLY A 291 9.62 -16.30 -2.29
C GLY A 291 9.31 -17.79 -2.22
N GLN A 292 9.50 -18.36 -1.04
CA GLN A 292 9.22 -19.76 -0.77
C GLN A 292 8.52 -19.91 0.57
N LEU A 293 7.55 -20.81 0.60
CA LEU A 293 6.74 -21.19 1.76
C LEU A 293 6.78 -22.70 1.89
N HIS A 294 6.97 -23.21 3.09
CA HIS A 294 6.63 -24.58 3.46
C HIS A 294 5.73 -24.59 4.68
N TYR A 295 4.85 -25.58 4.77
CA TYR A 295 4.04 -25.79 5.95
C TYR A 295 3.70 -27.25 6.18
N GLN A 296 3.32 -27.56 7.41
CA GLN A 296 2.72 -28.82 7.82
C GLN A 296 1.51 -28.55 8.72
N LEU A 297 0.37 -29.18 8.45
CA LEU A 297 -0.84 -28.99 9.25
C LEU A 297 -0.78 -29.84 10.52
N GLY A 298 -0.99 -29.20 11.66
CA GLY A 298 -1.18 -29.88 12.95
C GLY A 298 -2.66 -30.05 13.32
N LYS A 299 -2.89 -30.33 14.60
CA LYS A 299 -4.23 -30.49 15.20
C LYS A 299 -5.03 -31.61 14.53
N GLU A 300 -6.25 -31.37 14.09
CA GLU A 300 -7.15 -32.37 13.50
C GLU A 300 -6.61 -32.98 12.20
N PHE A 301 -5.58 -32.38 11.59
CA PHE A 301 -4.93 -32.88 10.37
C PHE A 301 -3.57 -33.53 10.62
N ALA A 302 -3.12 -33.64 11.88
CA ALA A 302 -1.79 -34.17 12.21
C ALA A 302 -1.59 -35.63 11.73
N ASP A 303 -2.63 -36.46 11.82
CA ASP A 303 -2.57 -37.87 11.39
C ASP A 303 -2.55 -38.04 9.86
N LEU A 304 -2.87 -36.98 9.10
CA LEU A 304 -2.84 -36.99 7.63
C LEU A 304 -1.43 -36.77 7.06
N ASP A 305 -0.49 -36.32 7.90
CA ASP A 305 0.79 -35.75 7.50
C ASP A 305 0.63 -34.74 6.33
N ALA A 306 -0.37 -33.86 6.46
CA ALA A 306 -0.70 -32.91 5.41
C ALA A 306 0.35 -31.79 5.38
N ARG A 307 1.07 -31.68 4.26
CA ARG A 307 2.14 -30.69 4.04
C ARG A 307 1.94 -29.98 2.71
N GLY A 308 2.55 -28.82 2.56
CA GLY A 308 2.53 -28.13 1.27
C GLY A 308 3.63 -27.11 1.13
N GLN A 309 3.80 -26.65 -0.11
CA GLN A 309 4.80 -25.65 -0.46
C GLN A 309 4.28 -24.68 -1.52
N SER A 310 4.78 -23.46 -1.47
CA SER A 310 4.59 -22.44 -2.51
C SER A 310 5.95 -21.88 -2.92
N ARG A 311 6.18 -21.72 -4.22
CA ARG A 311 7.37 -21.06 -4.78
C ARG A 311 6.94 -20.03 -5.79
N THR A 312 7.33 -18.79 -5.57
CA THR A 312 6.89 -17.65 -6.38
C THR A 312 8.10 -16.89 -6.91
N LEU A 313 8.22 -16.83 -8.23
CA LEU A 313 9.13 -15.91 -8.92
C LEU A 313 8.31 -14.70 -9.39
N TYR A 314 8.81 -13.50 -9.15
CA TYR A 314 8.12 -12.28 -9.57
C TYR A 314 9.10 -11.24 -10.09
N ALA A 315 8.60 -10.39 -10.99
CA ALA A 315 9.30 -9.21 -11.49
C ALA A 315 8.31 -8.06 -11.61
N GLY A 316 8.80 -6.83 -11.42
CA GLY A 316 7.96 -5.64 -11.39
C GLY A 316 8.61 -4.42 -11.99
N LEU A 317 7.78 -3.49 -12.46
CA LEU A 317 8.14 -2.14 -12.88
C LEU A 317 7.28 -1.14 -12.09
N SER A 318 7.88 -0.05 -11.62
CA SER A 318 7.17 1.01 -10.91
C SER A 318 7.63 2.37 -11.39
N TYR A 319 6.68 3.24 -11.76
CA TYR A 319 6.96 4.57 -12.29
C TYR A 319 6.07 5.64 -11.63
N PRO A 320 6.67 6.68 -11.00
CA PRO A 320 5.92 7.77 -10.40
C PRO A 320 5.43 8.75 -11.48
N LEU A 321 4.17 8.59 -11.92
CA LEU A 321 3.47 9.50 -12.85
C LEU A 321 3.38 10.93 -12.28
N LEU A 322 3.10 11.05 -10.99
CA LEU A 322 3.09 12.31 -10.24
C LEU A 322 3.88 12.11 -8.95
N ARG A 323 4.80 13.03 -8.65
CA ARG A 323 5.60 13.00 -7.43
C ARG A 323 5.76 14.42 -6.89
N SER A 324 5.17 14.68 -5.73
CA SER A 324 5.26 15.96 -5.00
C SER A 324 5.17 15.71 -3.49
N THR A 325 5.33 16.76 -2.70
CA THR A 325 5.13 16.68 -1.24
C THR A 325 3.67 16.47 -0.85
N GLU A 326 2.71 16.91 -1.66
CA GLU A 326 1.28 16.90 -1.34
C GLU A 326 0.47 15.81 -2.06
N ARG A 327 0.88 15.43 -3.27
CA ARG A 327 0.16 14.46 -4.12
C ARG A 327 1.11 13.57 -4.89
N ASN A 328 0.84 12.28 -4.88
CA ASN A 328 1.66 11.27 -5.55
C ASN A 328 0.76 10.28 -6.28
N ILE A 329 1.19 9.88 -7.49
CA ILE A 329 0.54 8.83 -8.28
C ILE A 329 1.65 7.99 -8.90
N THR A 330 1.61 6.69 -8.66
CA THR A 330 2.56 5.72 -9.18
C THR A 330 1.79 4.65 -9.95
N VAL A 331 2.27 4.32 -11.14
CA VAL A 331 1.82 3.14 -11.89
C VAL A 331 2.80 2.00 -11.67
N GLY A 332 2.27 0.80 -11.50
CA GLY A 332 3.02 -0.44 -11.33
C GLY A 332 2.57 -1.50 -12.33
N LEU A 333 3.51 -2.33 -12.78
CA LEU A 333 3.22 -3.56 -13.51
C LEU A 333 4.03 -4.67 -12.87
N ASP A 334 3.33 -5.66 -12.30
CA ASP A 334 3.94 -6.84 -11.68
C ASP A 334 3.54 -8.09 -12.45
N VAL A 335 4.49 -9.00 -12.63
CA VAL A 335 4.25 -10.33 -13.21
C VAL A 335 4.81 -11.39 -12.27
N SER A 336 4.08 -12.47 -12.08
CA SER A 336 4.51 -13.56 -11.21
C SER A 336 4.14 -14.93 -11.76
N HIS A 337 4.95 -15.91 -11.35
CA HIS A 337 4.69 -17.33 -11.54
C HIS A 337 4.83 -18.03 -10.19
N ALA A 338 3.72 -18.58 -9.71
CA ALA A 338 3.66 -19.34 -8.47
C ALA A 338 3.40 -20.82 -8.77
N ARG A 339 4.15 -21.71 -8.13
CA ARG A 339 3.87 -23.15 -8.07
C ARG A 339 3.42 -23.51 -6.67
N LEU A 340 2.23 -24.06 -6.56
CA LEU A 340 1.58 -24.47 -5.32
C LEU A 340 1.46 -26.00 -5.30
N GLU A 341 1.87 -26.65 -4.23
CA GLU A 341 1.77 -28.08 -4.04
C GLU A 341 1.23 -28.42 -2.65
N ASP A 342 0.26 -29.33 -2.61
CA ASP A 342 -0.32 -29.87 -1.38
C ASP A 342 -0.22 -31.40 -1.41
N GLU A 343 0.23 -31.98 -0.30
CA GLU A 343 0.45 -33.41 -0.13
C GLU A 343 -0.20 -33.90 1.17
N ALA A 344 -0.67 -35.15 1.18
CA ALA A 344 -1.07 -35.87 2.39
C ALA A 344 -0.75 -37.35 2.21
N PHE A 345 -0.40 -38.04 3.30
CA PHE A 345 0.05 -39.44 3.27
C PHE A 345 1.16 -39.70 2.21
N ASP A 346 2.10 -38.75 2.07
CA ASP A 346 3.17 -38.75 1.06
C ASP A 346 2.69 -38.83 -0.41
N VAL A 347 1.42 -38.49 -0.67
CA VAL A 347 0.87 -38.39 -2.03
C VAL A 347 0.57 -36.93 -2.34
N THR A 348 1.11 -36.42 -3.45
CA THR A 348 0.75 -35.10 -3.95
C THR A 348 -0.71 -35.11 -4.41
N LEU A 349 -1.56 -34.37 -3.70
CA LEU A 349 -2.98 -34.26 -3.98
C LEU A 349 -3.27 -33.15 -5.00
N ARG A 350 -2.53 -32.03 -4.90
CA ARG A 350 -2.69 -30.86 -5.76
C ARG A 350 -1.32 -30.34 -6.20
N ARG A 351 -1.22 -29.95 -7.46
CA ARG A 351 -0.09 -29.21 -8.02
C ARG A 351 -0.63 -28.20 -9.01
N ARG A 352 -0.49 -26.92 -8.69
CA ARG A 352 -1.09 -25.82 -9.46
C ARG A 352 -0.04 -24.78 -9.79
N ASP A 353 0.06 -24.44 -11.06
CA ASP A 353 0.88 -23.31 -11.51
C ASP A 353 -0.05 -22.11 -11.78
N ILE A 354 0.22 -20.98 -11.15
CA ILE A 354 -0.50 -19.72 -11.32
C ILE A 354 0.43 -18.73 -12.00
N GLN A 355 -0.01 -18.18 -13.13
CA GLN A 355 0.63 -17.04 -13.79
C GLN A 355 -0.27 -15.83 -13.58
N LEU A 356 0.29 -14.72 -13.11
CA LEU A 356 -0.44 -13.51 -12.82
C LEU A 356 0.29 -12.29 -13.37
N ALA A 357 -0.47 -11.38 -13.97
CA ALA A 357 -0.04 -10.02 -14.25
C ALA A 357 -0.98 -9.04 -13.53
N THR A 358 -0.38 -8.05 -12.88
CA THR A 358 -1.10 -7.03 -12.11
C THR A 358 -0.69 -5.66 -12.62
N LEU A 359 -1.66 -4.90 -13.15
CA LEU A 359 -1.50 -3.48 -13.41
C LEU A 359 -2.06 -2.71 -12.21
N GLU A 360 -1.23 -1.86 -11.61
CA GLU A 360 -1.60 -1.12 -10.41
C GLU A 360 -1.47 0.39 -10.62
N LEU A 361 -2.44 1.12 -10.08
CA LEU A 361 -2.33 2.56 -9.84
C LEU A 361 -2.45 2.78 -8.33
N ARG A 362 -1.41 3.35 -7.72
CA ARG A 362 -1.43 3.76 -6.31
C ARG A 362 -1.17 5.25 -6.19
N GLY A 363 -1.82 5.89 -5.25
CA GLY A 363 -1.58 7.31 -5.00
C GLY A 363 -1.91 7.71 -3.57
N ASP A 364 -1.36 8.83 -3.18
CA ASP A 364 -1.64 9.49 -1.92
C ASP A 364 -1.80 10.99 -2.14
N ALA A 365 -2.66 11.59 -1.33
CA ALA A 365 -2.91 13.01 -1.34
C ALA A 365 -3.16 13.53 0.07
N ARG A 366 -2.62 14.71 0.34
CA ARG A 366 -2.90 15.48 1.54
C ARG A 366 -3.86 16.61 1.22
N ASP A 367 -4.76 16.90 2.15
CA ASP A 367 -5.75 17.96 2.01
C ASP A 367 -6.00 18.67 3.35
N GLY A 368 -6.47 19.92 3.29
CA GLY A 368 -6.82 20.73 4.47
C GLY A 368 -8.30 20.64 4.86
N TRP A 369 -9.04 19.64 4.39
CA TRP A 369 -10.49 19.58 4.60
C TRP A 369 -10.84 19.29 6.07
N GLY A 370 -11.96 19.88 6.52
CA GLY A 370 -12.54 19.60 7.85
C GLY A 370 -12.03 20.47 9.01
N GLY A 371 -11.17 21.46 8.78
CA GLY A 371 -10.74 22.46 9.78
C GLY A 371 -9.86 21.95 10.93
N GLY A 372 -9.86 20.64 11.22
CA GLY A 372 -9.13 19.99 12.31
C GLY A 372 -7.64 19.69 12.05
N GLY A 373 -7.03 20.21 10.99
CA GLY A 373 -5.63 19.92 10.62
C GLY A 373 -5.47 19.10 9.33
N GLY A 374 -6.57 18.83 8.62
CA GLY A 374 -6.56 18.17 7.30
C GLY A 374 -6.63 16.64 7.37
N GLY A 375 -6.33 16.01 6.25
CA GLY A 375 -6.32 14.55 6.13
C GLY A 375 -5.34 14.05 5.07
N VAL A 376 -5.03 12.76 5.18
CA VAL A 376 -4.24 12.03 4.19
C VAL A 376 -5.11 10.92 3.62
N THR A 377 -5.26 10.90 2.30
CA THR A 377 -5.97 9.83 1.57
C THR A 377 -4.96 9.03 0.78
N ALA A 378 -4.98 7.71 0.91
CA ALA A 378 -4.24 6.80 0.06
C ALA A 378 -5.22 5.89 -0.70
N ALA A 379 -4.97 5.66 -1.98
CA ALA A 379 -5.79 4.82 -2.82
C ALA A 379 -4.93 3.86 -3.65
N ARG A 380 -5.45 2.67 -3.90
CA ARG A 380 -4.86 1.65 -4.77
C ARG A 380 -5.98 1.05 -5.63
N LEU A 381 -5.71 0.94 -6.93
CA LEU A 381 -6.54 0.28 -7.91
C LEU A 381 -5.67 -0.78 -8.59
N SER A 382 -6.05 -2.05 -8.56
CA SER A 382 -5.36 -3.13 -9.26
C SER A 382 -6.28 -3.81 -10.26
N LEU A 383 -5.77 -4.04 -11.47
CA LEU A 383 -6.36 -4.94 -12.45
C LEU A 383 -5.46 -6.18 -12.55
N GLU A 384 -6.02 -7.32 -12.17
CA GLU A 384 -5.34 -8.61 -12.11
C GLU A 384 -5.86 -9.50 -13.23
N GLY A 385 -4.95 -10.11 -13.98
CA GLY A 385 -5.27 -11.03 -15.06
C GLY A 385 -4.27 -12.18 -15.09
N GLY A 386 -4.76 -13.41 -15.20
CA GLY A 386 -3.88 -14.57 -15.05
C GLY A 386 -4.46 -15.86 -15.58
N ARG A 387 -3.69 -16.93 -15.36
CA ARG A 387 -4.08 -18.30 -15.70
C ARG A 387 -3.67 -19.27 -14.59
N ALA A 388 -4.59 -20.14 -14.21
CA ALA A 388 -4.31 -21.29 -13.36
C ALA A 388 -4.19 -22.55 -14.23
N ALA A 389 -3.17 -23.37 -13.98
CA ALA A 389 -2.97 -24.66 -14.62
C ALA A 389 -2.83 -25.76 -13.56
N LEU A 390 -3.75 -26.72 -13.58
CA LEU A 390 -3.77 -27.85 -12.66
C LEU A 390 -2.95 -29.00 -13.28
N ARG A 391 -1.90 -29.45 -12.60
CA ARG A 391 -0.91 -30.38 -13.15
C ARG A 391 -1.23 -31.85 -12.90
N ILE A 392 -2.23 -32.14 -12.08
CA ILE A 392 -2.67 -33.49 -11.73
C ILE A 392 -3.99 -33.78 -12.43
N ALA A 393 -4.10 -34.92 -13.13
CA ALA A 393 -5.30 -35.27 -13.88
C ALA A 393 -6.54 -35.40 -12.98
N ALA A 394 -6.41 -36.05 -11.83
CA ALA A 394 -7.50 -36.18 -10.87
C ALA A 394 -7.99 -34.82 -10.33
N ASP A 395 -7.07 -33.87 -10.07
CA ASP A 395 -7.42 -32.49 -9.64
C ASP A 395 -8.20 -31.77 -10.76
N ARG A 396 -7.79 -31.91 -12.03
CA ARG A 396 -8.51 -31.36 -13.19
C ARG A 396 -9.89 -31.96 -13.37
N ASP A 397 -10.02 -33.28 -13.26
CA ASP A 397 -11.29 -33.98 -13.42
C ASP A 397 -12.29 -33.58 -12.31
N GLN A 398 -11.80 -33.36 -11.09
CA GLN A 398 -12.57 -32.85 -9.97
C GLN A 398 -12.95 -31.36 -10.15
N ASP A 399 -12.00 -30.54 -10.59
CA ASP A 399 -12.21 -29.10 -10.81
C ASP A 399 -13.27 -28.84 -11.90
N ALA A 400 -13.24 -29.60 -12.99
CA ALA A 400 -14.21 -29.52 -14.08
C ALA A 400 -15.66 -29.81 -13.66
N GLN A 401 -15.86 -30.50 -12.53
CA GLN A 401 -17.17 -30.80 -11.95
C GLN A 401 -17.51 -29.88 -10.75
N SER A 402 -16.60 -28.98 -10.37
CA SER A 402 -16.74 -28.12 -9.20
C SER A 402 -16.45 -26.65 -9.49
N ALA A 403 -15.42 -26.08 -8.86
CA ALA A 403 -15.13 -24.66 -8.91
C ALA A 403 -14.66 -24.18 -10.29
N GLY A 404 -14.14 -25.06 -11.15
CA GLY A 404 -13.69 -24.68 -12.49
C GLY A 404 -12.65 -23.56 -12.46
N VAL A 405 -11.64 -23.68 -11.59
CA VAL A 405 -10.57 -22.68 -11.46
C VAL A 405 -9.50 -22.83 -12.54
N GLU A 406 -9.42 -23.98 -13.24
CA GLU A 406 -8.49 -24.15 -14.35
C GLU A 406 -8.82 -23.21 -15.53
N GLY A 407 -7.82 -22.47 -16.00
CA GLY A 407 -7.95 -21.55 -17.12
C GLY A 407 -7.69 -20.10 -16.75
N GLY A 408 -8.21 -19.19 -17.56
CA GLY A 408 -8.00 -17.76 -17.42
C GLY A 408 -8.91 -17.14 -16.36
N PHE A 409 -8.39 -16.20 -15.58
CA PHE A 409 -9.15 -15.44 -14.61
C PHE A 409 -8.75 -13.97 -14.64
N ALA A 410 -9.64 -13.12 -14.13
CA ALA A 410 -9.33 -11.72 -13.87
C ALA A 410 -10.07 -11.21 -12.62
N ALA A 411 -9.50 -10.19 -11.98
CA ALA A 411 -10.11 -9.52 -10.85
C ALA A 411 -9.76 -8.02 -10.84
N LEU A 412 -10.65 -7.22 -10.23
CA LEU A 412 -10.43 -5.80 -9.96
C LEU A 412 -10.31 -5.61 -8.45
N GLY A 413 -9.18 -5.07 -7.98
CA GLY A 413 -8.94 -4.69 -6.60
C GLY A 413 -9.06 -3.18 -6.39
N VAL A 414 -9.72 -2.77 -5.32
CA VAL A 414 -9.81 -1.37 -4.89
C VAL A 414 -9.48 -1.28 -3.41
N GLU A 415 -8.58 -0.39 -3.04
CA GLU A 415 -8.33 -0.04 -1.66
C GLU A 415 -8.29 1.47 -1.47
N LEU A 416 -8.99 1.97 -0.46
CA LEU A 416 -9.03 3.37 -0.07
C LEU A 416 -8.74 3.45 1.43
N ARG A 417 -7.86 4.35 1.83
CA ARG A 417 -7.55 4.66 3.23
C ARG A 417 -7.61 6.16 3.42
N ARG A 418 -8.21 6.61 4.52
CA ARG A 418 -8.20 8.02 4.92
C ARG A 418 -7.92 8.15 6.40
N ASP A 419 -6.90 8.92 6.72
CA ASP A 419 -6.64 9.42 8.08
C ASP A 419 -7.09 10.88 8.13
N GLN A 420 -8.10 11.17 8.94
CA GLN A 420 -8.71 12.48 9.11
C GLN A 420 -8.44 13.01 10.51
N VAL A 421 -7.76 14.15 10.63
CA VAL A 421 -7.63 14.81 11.92
C VAL A 421 -8.96 15.50 12.28
N LEU A 422 -9.48 15.20 13.47
CA LEU A 422 -10.76 15.74 13.95
C LEU A 422 -10.54 16.85 15.00
N ALA A 423 -9.57 16.66 15.88
CA ALA A 423 -9.17 17.61 16.92
C ALA A 423 -7.70 17.34 17.33
N PRO A 424 -7.06 18.21 18.14
CA PRO A 424 -5.75 17.90 18.70
C PRO A 424 -5.75 16.52 19.37
N ALA A 425 -4.79 15.67 19.02
CA ALA A 425 -4.67 14.28 19.48
C ALA A 425 -5.80 13.31 19.08
N LEU A 426 -6.84 13.74 18.35
CA LEU A 426 -7.97 12.89 17.94
C LEU A 426 -8.05 12.79 16.41
N TYR A 427 -8.04 11.59 15.88
CA TYR A 427 -8.16 11.35 14.44
C TYR A 427 -9.00 10.11 14.12
N LEU A 428 -9.67 10.14 12.97
CA LEU A 428 -10.45 9.03 12.43
C LEU A 428 -9.67 8.38 11.30
N ARG A 429 -9.47 7.07 11.39
CA ARG A 429 -8.91 6.25 10.32
C ARG A 429 -10.02 5.41 9.71
N GLY A 430 -10.18 5.52 8.39
CA GLY A 430 -11.07 4.68 7.60
C GLY A 430 -10.28 3.88 6.57
N ARG A 431 -10.62 2.60 6.42
CA ARG A 431 -10.10 1.73 5.35
C ARG A 431 -11.26 1.02 4.68
N PHE A 432 -11.24 1.00 3.36
CA PHE A 432 -12.11 0.21 2.52
C PHE A 432 -11.24 -0.62 1.58
N ALA A 433 -11.45 -1.92 1.49
CA ALA A 433 -10.75 -2.83 0.59
C ALA A 433 -11.76 -3.75 -0.11
N SER A 434 -11.65 -3.93 -1.41
CA SER A 434 -12.58 -4.72 -2.21
C SER A 434 -11.88 -5.46 -3.32
N GLN A 435 -12.38 -6.64 -3.65
CA GLN A 435 -11.99 -7.45 -4.80
C GLN A 435 -13.24 -7.90 -5.54
N LEU A 436 -13.28 -7.67 -6.84
CA LEU A 436 -14.34 -8.12 -7.74
C LEU A 436 -13.75 -9.08 -8.75
N ALA A 437 -14.06 -10.37 -8.60
CA ALA A 437 -13.61 -11.42 -9.51
C ALA A 437 -14.58 -11.59 -10.68
N PHE A 438 -14.03 -11.83 -11.87
CA PHE A 438 -14.81 -12.16 -13.06
C PHE A 438 -15.00 -13.68 -13.25
N ASN A 439 -14.23 -14.48 -12.52
CA ASN A 439 -14.21 -15.95 -12.57
C ASN A 439 -14.13 -16.53 -11.17
N ASN A 440 -14.34 -17.84 -11.05
CA ASN A 440 -13.93 -18.53 -9.83
C ASN A 440 -12.41 -18.50 -9.70
N LEU A 441 -11.91 -18.24 -8.50
CA LEU A 441 -10.50 -18.01 -8.27
C LEU A 441 -9.86 -19.20 -7.53
N ALA A 442 -8.59 -19.48 -7.86
CA ALA A 442 -7.76 -20.32 -7.01
C ALA A 442 -7.61 -19.68 -5.62
N SER A 443 -7.46 -20.50 -4.58
CA SER A 443 -7.39 -20.03 -3.18
C SER A 443 -6.32 -18.96 -2.92
N SER A 444 -5.19 -19.00 -3.63
CA SER A 444 -4.13 -17.98 -3.56
C SER A 444 -4.52 -16.61 -4.10
N GLN A 445 -5.66 -16.52 -4.81
CA GLN A 445 -6.17 -15.32 -5.45
C GLN A 445 -7.46 -14.82 -4.77
N GLN A 446 -8.02 -15.57 -3.83
CA GLN A 446 -9.26 -15.21 -3.15
C GLN A 446 -9.06 -14.05 -2.17
N PHE A 447 -10.16 -13.34 -1.92
CA PHE A 447 -10.25 -12.34 -0.87
C PHE A 447 -10.45 -13.04 0.48
N SER A 448 -9.57 -12.75 1.45
CA SER A 448 -9.67 -13.28 2.82
C SER A 448 -10.30 -12.22 3.73
N LEU A 449 -11.36 -12.59 4.47
CA LEU A 449 -12.19 -11.64 5.20
C LEU A 449 -11.82 -11.52 6.68
N GLY A 450 -11.49 -12.64 7.34
CA GLY A 450 -11.15 -12.67 8.77
C GLY A 450 -9.67 -12.42 9.08
N GLY A 451 -9.39 -12.18 10.36
CA GLY A 451 -8.03 -12.01 10.88
C GLY A 451 -7.65 -10.56 11.19
N PRO A 452 -6.38 -10.31 11.57
CA PRO A 452 -5.93 -9.01 12.10
C PRO A 452 -5.97 -7.89 11.06
N TYR A 453 -5.89 -8.21 9.77
CA TYR A 453 -6.00 -7.26 8.64
C TYR A 453 -7.39 -7.27 7.97
N GLY A 454 -8.31 -8.08 8.50
CA GLY A 454 -9.69 -8.24 8.04
C GLY A 454 -10.70 -7.80 9.10
N VAL A 455 -11.78 -8.58 9.26
CA VAL A 455 -12.71 -8.44 10.39
C VAL A 455 -12.08 -9.10 11.62
N ARG A 456 -11.59 -8.26 12.54
CA ARG A 456 -10.65 -8.69 13.60
C ARG A 456 -11.24 -9.61 14.67
N GLY A 457 -12.56 -9.74 14.74
CA GLY A 457 -13.25 -10.66 15.64
C GLY A 457 -13.17 -12.14 15.22
N TYR A 458 -12.61 -12.44 14.05
CA TYR A 458 -12.63 -13.78 13.42
C TYR A 458 -11.21 -14.32 13.16
N PRO A 459 -11.03 -15.64 13.00
CA PRO A 459 -9.71 -16.22 12.73
C PRO A 459 -9.20 -15.79 11.34
N VAL A 460 -7.89 -15.95 11.13
CA VAL A 460 -7.30 -15.78 9.80
C VAL A 460 -7.92 -16.76 8.81
N ASN A 461 -8.13 -16.30 7.57
CA ASN A 461 -8.75 -17.05 6.46
C ASN A 461 -10.24 -17.37 6.63
N GLU A 462 -10.89 -16.87 7.68
CA GLU A 462 -12.36 -16.94 7.82
C GLU A 462 -13.06 -16.22 6.68
N GLY A 463 -14.08 -16.84 6.10
CA GLY A 463 -14.95 -16.21 5.12
C GLY A 463 -14.25 -15.88 3.80
N SER A 464 -13.28 -16.69 3.38
CA SER A 464 -12.59 -16.50 2.10
C SER A 464 -13.54 -16.66 0.90
N GLY A 465 -13.33 -15.90 -0.17
CA GLY A 465 -14.16 -15.99 -1.38
C GLY A 465 -13.58 -15.28 -2.59
N ASP A 466 -14.13 -15.54 -3.78
CA ASP A 466 -13.65 -14.97 -5.03
C ASP A 466 -13.74 -13.44 -5.07
N SER A 467 -14.86 -12.90 -4.56
CA SER A 467 -15.06 -11.45 -4.41
C SER A 467 -15.33 -11.09 -2.96
N GLY A 468 -14.97 -9.88 -2.55
CA GLY A 468 -15.25 -9.41 -1.21
C GLY A 468 -15.09 -7.93 -1.03
N ALA A 469 -15.65 -7.40 0.05
CA ALA A 469 -15.44 -6.04 0.50
C ALA A 469 -15.28 -6.02 2.02
N LEU A 470 -14.38 -5.16 2.49
CA LEU A 470 -14.04 -4.93 3.88
C LEU A 470 -14.06 -3.43 4.15
N MET A 471 -14.65 -3.04 5.26
CA MET A 471 -14.64 -1.69 5.79
C MET A 471 -14.17 -1.73 7.24
N GLN A 472 -13.19 -0.90 7.58
CA GLN A 472 -12.67 -0.74 8.93
C GLN A 472 -12.72 0.75 9.29
N LEU A 473 -13.30 1.07 10.44
CA LEU A 473 -13.35 2.42 10.98
C LEU A 473 -12.72 2.41 12.37
N GLU A 474 -11.76 3.30 12.62
CA GLU A 474 -11.02 3.40 13.87
C GLU A 474 -10.99 4.85 14.34
N LEU A 475 -11.47 5.11 15.56
CA LEU A 475 -11.35 6.41 16.21
C LEU A 475 -10.17 6.36 17.19
N HIS A 476 -9.12 7.11 16.87
CA HIS A 476 -7.86 7.14 17.61
C HIS A 476 -7.76 8.38 18.48
N SER A 477 -7.14 8.21 19.64
CA SER A 477 -6.79 9.27 20.58
C SER A 477 -5.37 9.04 21.09
N LEU A 478 -4.47 9.98 20.80
CA LEU A 478 -3.17 10.02 21.45
C LEU A 478 -3.39 10.33 22.93
N LEU A 479 -2.70 9.62 23.83
CA LEU A 479 -2.92 9.68 25.28
C LEU A 479 -1.73 10.33 26.03
N PRO A 480 -1.26 11.55 25.65
CA PRO A 480 -0.10 12.18 26.29
C PRO A 480 -0.35 12.50 27.78
N MET A 481 -1.61 12.63 28.19
CA MET A 481 -2.03 12.86 29.58
C MET A 481 -1.61 11.74 30.54
N LEU A 482 -1.30 10.55 30.04
CA LEU A 482 -0.80 9.42 30.84
C LEU A 482 0.72 9.48 31.08
N GLY A 483 1.41 10.52 30.61
CA GLY A 483 2.86 10.67 30.75
C GLY A 483 3.69 9.73 29.86
N ILE A 484 3.04 8.98 28.96
CA ILE A 484 3.68 8.05 28.03
C ILE A 484 3.60 8.66 26.62
N ALA A 485 4.74 9.12 26.11
CA ALA A 485 4.81 9.65 24.76
C ALA A 485 4.47 8.57 23.70
N ASN A 486 3.79 8.99 22.63
CA ASN A 486 3.38 8.14 21.50
C ASN A 486 2.51 6.92 21.87
N LEU A 487 1.76 7.01 22.96
CA LEU A 487 0.71 6.06 23.28
C LEU A 487 -0.57 6.45 22.54
N ASP A 488 -1.11 5.53 21.76
CA ASP A 488 -2.31 5.71 20.93
C ASP A 488 -3.35 4.66 21.31
N GLY A 489 -4.49 5.11 21.81
CA GLY A 489 -5.63 4.26 22.14
C GLY A 489 -6.73 4.45 21.11
N TYR A 490 -7.39 3.37 20.70
CA TYR A 490 -8.44 3.46 19.69
C TYR A 490 -9.58 2.48 19.92
N ALA A 491 -10.76 2.84 19.43
CA ALA A 491 -11.91 1.97 19.31
C ALA A 491 -12.23 1.77 17.82
N PHE A 492 -12.71 0.59 17.46
CA PHE A 492 -12.97 0.26 16.05
C PHE A 492 -14.26 -0.49 15.80
N PHE A 493 -14.70 -0.42 14.55
CA PHE A 493 -15.76 -1.25 13.97
C PHE A 493 -15.30 -1.77 12.61
N ASP A 494 -15.42 -3.09 12.42
CA ASP A 494 -15.12 -3.80 11.19
C ASP A 494 -16.40 -4.41 10.62
N ALA A 495 -16.58 -4.29 9.32
CA ALA A 495 -17.66 -4.95 8.59
C ALA A 495 -17.12 -5.44 7.26
N GLY A 496 -17.57 -6.62 6.83
CA GLY A 496 -17.22 -7.09 5.50
C GLY A 496 -18.08 -8.24 5.03
N VAL A 497 -17.99 -8.51 3.74
CA VAL A 497 -18.76 -9.56 3.09
C VAL A 497 -17.95 -10.15 1.95
N THR A 498 -17.97 -11.47 1.80
CA THR A 498 -17.47 -12.13 0.59
C THR A 498 -18.58 -12.80 -0.18
N ARG A 499 -18.38 -12.90 -1.49
CA ARG A 499 -19.06 -13.88 -2.34
C ARG A 499 -18.10 -15.05 -2.49
N GLN A 500 -18.49 -16.22 -1.98
CA GLN A 500 -17.60 -17.39 -1.93
C GLN A 500 -17.20 -17.84 -3.33
N HIS A 501 -18.18 -17.97 -4.23
CA HIS A 501 -17.96 -18.41 -5.61
C HIS A 501 -18.55 -17.42 -6.62
N GLN A 502 -17.82 -17.03 -7.64
CA GLN A 502 -18.36 -16.19 -8.71
C GLN A 502 -19.44 -16.93 -9.52
N THR A 503 -19.22 -18.22 -9.81
CA THR A 503 -20.14 -19.12 -10.50
C THR A 503 -20.36 -20.38 -9.67
N PRO A 504 -21.48 -20.52 -8.96
CA PRO A 504 -21.80 -21.73 -8.21
C PRO A 504 -22.06 -22.95 -9.10
N TRP A 505 -21.76 -24.16 -8.62
CA TRP A 505 -21.94 -25.44 -9.33
C TRP A 505 -22.81 -26.42 -8.54
N ARG A 506 -23.31 -27.50 -9.13
CA ARG A 506 -24.17 -28.45 -8.40
C ARG A 506 -23.45 -29.02 -7.18
N GLY A 507 -24.05 -28.85 -6.00
CA GLY A 507 -23.46 -29.32 -4.74
C GLY A 507 -22.41 -28.38 -4.15
N TRP A 508 -22.29 -27.14 -4.62
CA TRP A 508 -21.39 -26.13 -4.03
C TRP A 508 -21.73 -25.81 -2.57
N ASP A 509 -23.02 -25.79 -2.22
CA ASP A 509 -23.53 -25.53 -0.86
C ASP A 509 -24.04 -26.83 -0.22
N THR A 510 -23.10 -27.73 0.09
CA THR A 510 -23.44 -28.98 0.80
C THR A 510 -23.92 -28.73 2.24
N ALA A 511 -23.73 -27.52 2.77
CA ALA A 511 -24.22 -27.10 4.08
C ALA A 511 -25.70 -26.65 4.06
N GLY A 512 -26.31 -26.49 2.88
CA GLY A 512 -27.74 -26.23 2.72
C GLY A 512 -28.21 -24.82 3.11
N SER A 513 -27.30 -23.84 3.16
CA SER A 513 -27.61 -22.45 3.53
C SER A 513 -28.31 -21.66 2.41
N GLY A 514 -28.14 -22.10 1.16
CA GLY A 514 -28.49 -21.43 -0.08
C GLY A 514 -27.73 -20.13 -0.36
N ARG A 515 -26.78 -19.73 0.51
CA ARG A 515 -26.22 -18.37 0.52
C ARG A 515 -24.78 -18.34 0.08
N ASN A 516 -24.54 -17.79 -1.10
CA ASN A 516 -23.20 -17.61 -1.66
C ASN A 516 -22.54 -16.32 -1.15
N THR A 517 -22.89 -15.90 0.06
CA THR A 517 -22.45 -14.64 0.67
C THR A 517 -22.11 -14.86 2.12
N TYR A 518 -20.99 -14.28 2.58
CA TYR A 518 -20.45 -14.49 3.91
C TYR A 518 -20.19 -13.14 4.61
N PRO A 519 -21.18 -12.58 5.32
CA PRO A 519 -20.98 -11.35 6.09
C PRO A 519 -20.31 -11.62 7.43
N LEU A 520 -19.38 -10.75 7.84
CA LEU A 520 -18.72 -10.73 9.14
C LEU A 520 -18.71 -9.30 9.72
N TYR A 521 -18.87 -9.19 11.04
CA TYR A 521 -18.86 -7.91 11.76
C TYR A 521 -18.10 -8.04 13.08
N ALA A 522 -17.32 -7.04 13.44
CA ALA A 522 -16.64 -7.01 14.74
C ALA A 522 -16.50 -5.58 15.26
N SER A 523 -16.35 -5.45 16.57
CA SER A 523 -15.91 -4.20 17.19
C SER A 523 -14.88 -4.48 18.27
N GLY A 524 -14.17 -3.46 18.71
CA GLY A 524 -13.17 -3.66 19.74
C GLY A 524 -12.39 -2.41 20.08
N VAL A 525 -11.32 -2.63 20.83
CA VAL A 525 -10.39 -1.60 21.26
C VAL A 525 -8.96 -2.04 20.99
N GLY A 526 -8.07 -1.08 20.78
CA GLY A 526 -6.66 -1.32 20.64
C GLY A 526 -5.81 -0.29 21.36
N LEU A 527 -4.58 -0.68 21.64
CA LEU A 527 -3.57 0.15 22.27
C LEU A 527 -2.24 -0.08 21.55
N ALA A 528 -1.73 0.98 20.95
CA ALA A 528 -0.45 1.00 20.24
C ALA A 528 0.53 1.94 20.94
N TRP A 529 1.78 1.53 21.01
CA TRP A 529 2.86 2.34 21.57
C TRP A 529 4.10 2.22 20.72
N THR A 530 4.72 3.35 20.40
CA THR A 530 5.99 3.41 19.66
C THR A 530 7.03 4.23 20.41
N HIS A 531 8.10 3.56 20.83
CA HIS A 531 9.26 4.20 21.42
C HIS A 531 10.09 4.92 20.35
N THR A 532 10.72 6.04 20.71
CA THR A 532 11.53 6.88 19.80
C THR A 532 12.73 6.17 19.19
N ARG A 533 13.19 5.07 19.80
CA ARG A 533 14.26 4.19 19.28
C ARG A 533 13.74 3.04 18.41
N GLY A 534 12.52 3.12 17.88
CA GLY A 534 12.01 2.17 16.89
C GLY A 534 11.39 0.88 17.43
N PHE A 535 11.25 0.73 18.75
CA PHE A 535 10.47 -0.36 19.35
C PHE A 535 8.98 -0.02 19.31
N ALA A 536 8.15 -0.93 18.86
CA ALA A 536 6.70 -0.76 18.77
C ALA A 536 5.96 -1.98 19.31
N ILE A 537 4.86 -1.74 20.04
CA ILE A 537 3.91 -2.76 20.49
C ILE A 537 2.52 -2.33 20.07
N ASN A 538 1.71 -3.27 19.57
CA ASN A 538 0.29 -3.06 19.36
C ASN A 538 -0.50 -4.26 19.91
N GLY A 539 -1.54 -3.97 20.67
CA GLY A 539 -2.49 -4.94 21.20
C GLY A 539 -3.92 -4.58 20.81
N ILE A 540 -4.67 -5.59 20.36
CA ILE A 540 -6.06 -5.44 19.90
C ILE A 540 -6.91 -6.45 20.66
N PHE A 541 -8.03 -6.00 21.22
CA PHE A 541 -9.10 -6.86 21.73
C PHE A 541 -10.33 -6.67 20.84
N ALA A 542 -10.74 -7.73 20.14
CA ALA A 542 -11.82 -7.72 19.16
C ALA A 542 -12.95 -8.66 19.59
N VAL A 543 -14.20 -8.25 19.42
CA VAL A 543 -15.39 -9.02 19.73
C VAL A 543 -16.20 -9.21 18.44
N PRO A 544 -16.49 -10.45 18.01
CA PRO A 544 -17.36 -10.70 16.87
C PRO A 544 -18.80 -10.25 17.19
N LEU A 545 -19.49 -9.72 16.19
CA LEU A 545 -20.86 -9.22 16.29
C LEU A 545 -21.79 -10.06 15.42
N GLY A 546 -22.87 -10.56 16.01
CA GLY A 546 -23.82 -11.45 15.32
C GLY A 546 -23.31 -12.89 15.20
N ASN A 547 -24.00 -13.68 14.39
CA ASN A 547 -23.68 -15.09 14.19
C ASN A 547 -22.67 -15.26 13.05
N ASN A 548 -21.78 -16.25 13.18
CA ASN A 548 -20.88 -16.65 12.11
C ASN A 548 -21.61 -17.57 11.11
N PRO A 549 -21.89 -17.13 9.86
CA PRO A 549 -22.71 -17.89 8.92
C PRO A 549 -22.03 -19.16 8.35
N GLY A 550 -20.71 -19.28 8.44
CA GLY A 550 -20.00 -20.50 8.00
C GLY A 550 -19.25 -21.20 9.12
N GLY A 551 -19.65 -20.96 10.36
CA GLY A 551 -19.23 -21.78 11.48
C GLY A 551 -19.59 -23.25 11.28
N THR A 552 -18.65 -24.15 11.62
CA THR A 552 -18.87 -25.62 11.56
C THR A 552 -19.90 -26.11 12.58
N ARG A 553 -20.20 -25.27 13.58
CA ARG A 553 -21.31 -25.34 14.55
C ARG A 553 -21.69 -23.91 14.94
N SER A 554 -22.84 -23.73 15.59
CA SER A 554 -23.29 -22.40 16.03
C SER A 554 -22.32 -21.69 17.00
N ASP A 555 -21.42 -22.44 17.64
CA ASP A 555 -20.40 -21.98 18.59
C ASP A 555 -18.96 -22.09 18.06
N GLN A 556 -18.78 -22.41 16.77
CA GLN A 556 -17.47 -22.64 16.16
C GLN A 556 -17.26 -21.80 14.89
N ASP A 557 -16.03 -21.37 14.65
CA ASP A 557 -15.60 -20.74 13.40
C ASP A 557 -15.24 -21.82 12.34
N GLN A 558 -14.85 -21.41 11.12
CA GLN A 558 -14.48 -22.37 10.04
C GLN A 558 -13.25 -23.21 10.38
N ASP A 559 -12.35 -22.67 11.21
CA ASP A 559 -11.14 -23.36 11.69
C ASP A 559 -11.42 -24.36 12.84
N GLY A 560 -12.69 -24.51 13.24
CA GLY A 560 -13.14 -25.35 14.37
C GLY A 560 -12.87 -24.75 15.75
N GLY A 561 -12.31 -23.53 15.83
CA GLY A 561 -12.14 -22.78 17.06
C GLY A 561 -13.45 -22.18 17.58
N SER A 562 -13.48 -21.75 18.85
CA SER A 562 -14.68 -21.15 19.45
C SER A 562 -14.99 -19.77 18.88
N THR A 563 -16.26 -19.50 18.61
CA THR A 563 -16.76 -18.14 18.37
C THR A 563 -16.62 -17.33 19.66
N GLY A 564 -15.83 -16.25 19.66
CA GLY A 564 -15.64 -15.42 20.85
C GLY A 564 -14.60 -14.32 20.67
N PRO A 565 -14.33 -13.52 21.72
CA PRO A 565 -13.36 -12.44 21.65
C PRO A 565 -11.97 -12.93 21.28
N ARG A 566 -11.25 -12.13 20.49
CA ARG A 566 -9.89 -12.41 20.02
C ARG A 566 -8.93 -11.32 20.47
N VAL A 567 -7.70 -11.74 20.74
CA VAL A 567 -6.60 -10.84 21.08
C VAL A 567 -5.52 -10.96 20.01
N TRP A 568 -5.15 -9.83 19.42
CA TRP A 568 -4.03 -9.74 18.49
C TRP A 568 -2.91 -8.93 19.11
N LEU A 569 -1.70 -9.48 19.13
CA LEU A 569 -0.51 -8.86 19.69
C LEU A 569 0.58 -8.84 18.63
N THR A 570 1.28 -7.71 18.52
CA THR A 570 2.53 -7.60 17.75
C THR A 570 3.52 -6.76 18.53
N ALA A 571 4.78 -7.16 18.50
CA ALA A 571 5.91 -6.38 18.98
C ALA A 571 7.02 -6.41 17.93
N SER A 572 7.68 -5.28 17.70
CA SER A 572 8.76 -5.19 16.71
C SER A 572 9.79 -4.13 17.06
N GLN A 573 11.03 -4.35 16.62
CA GLN A 573 12.14 -3.43 16.71
C GLN A 573 12.62 -3.08 15.29
N SER A 574 12.61 -1.79 14.96
CA SER A 574 13.26 -1.27 13.75
C SER A 574 14.71 -0.90 14.04
N PHE A 575 15.60 -1.06 13.08
CA PHE A 575 17.02 -0.70 13.20
C PHE A 575 17.58 -0.11 11.92
#